data_AF-A0A101HIT5-F1
#
_entry.id   AF-A0A101HIT5-F1
#
_cell.length_a   1.000
_cell.length_b   1.000
_cell.length_c   1.000
_cell.angle_alpha   90.00
_cell.angle_beta   90.00
_cell.angle_gamma   90.00
#
_symmetry.space_group_name_H-M   'P 1'
#
loop_
_entity.id
_entity.type
_entity.pdbx_description
1 polymer ?
#
loop_
_entity_poly.entity_id
_entity_poly.type
_entity_poly.pdbx_seq_one_letter_code
_entity_poly.pdbx_strand_id
1 'polypeptide(L)'
;SASIKSGRYTRMDKVSDKEKELYDKWYEKFNKRIEEVYPKIPERLRDKLSMENARYIISVFTPTQGIYTFNIRQLNYIINWFKEYIEVNRGEENYFKKNLIKAMHQFIDATSMYHIDDMVSGKNRSLSLFKKDYISYDEYFGDTYSVNYNCSFVELEQILRHRTINYTILDDISKEPEEFFIPPIFDKGSNLEKEWLEDLDSVKDIYPNATMFKINERGLVENFIMKCYERLCGAAQLETMLQTKEIIEKYIKNTNGKLKKELERYLKASCLYPDKECKMPCVWGSRKGIERRI
;
A
#
# COMPACT_ATOMS: atom_id res chain seq x y z
N SER A 1 13.74 -1.12 -13.60
CA SER A 1 13.28 -1.89 -12.43
C SER A 1 12.94 -0.90 -11.32
N ALA A 2 12.20 -1.33 -10.29
CA ALA A 2 11.92 -0.50 -9.12
C ALA A 2 12.11 -1.32 -7.84
N SER A 3 12.82 -0.78 -6.86
CA SER A 3 13.00 -1.37 -5.53
C SER A 3 12.83 -0.25 -4.51
N ILE A 4 11.84 -0.34 -3.64
CA ILE A 4 11.58 0.66 -2.60
C ILE A 4 11.81 -0.01 -1.26
N LYS A 5 12.66 0.58 -0.42
CA LYS A 5 12.73 0.20 0.98
C LYS A 5 11.42 0.68 1.61
N SER A 6 10.58 -0.25 2.02
CA SER A 6 9.28 0.07 2.59
C SER A 6 9.34 0.71 3.99
N GLY A 7 10.53 0.97 4.55
CA GLY A 7 10.70 1.44 5.93
C GLY A 7 10.25 0.45 7.01
N ARG A 8 9.71 -0.73 6.63
CA ARG A 8 9.11 -1.74 7.53
C ARG A 8 9.96 -2.14 8.73
N TYR A 9 11.29 -2.08 8.60
CA TYR A 9 12.24 -2.52 9.63
C TYR A 9 13.21 -1.42 10.05
N THR A 10 12.80 -0.15 9.94
CA THR A 10 13.61 1.02 10.29
C THR A 10 12.89 1.81 11.37
N ARG A 11 13.63 2.22 12.42
CA ARG A 11 13.10 3.18 13.40
C ARG A 11 12.97 4.55 12.75
N MET A 12 11.88 5.24 13.05
CA MET A 12 11.51 6.48 12.39
C MET A 12 12.11 7.66 13.15
N ASP A 13 13.35 8.01 12.82
CA ASP A 13 14.10 9.07 13.53
C ASP A 13 14.00 10.46 12.87
N LYS A 14 13.38 10.56 11.68
CA LYS A 14 13.27 11.79 10.89
C LYS A 14 11.81 12.23 10.73
N VAL A 15 11.10 12.31 11.85
CA VAL A 15 9.70 12.73 11.95
C VAL A 15 9.59 13.82 13.02
N SER A 16 8.42 14.47 13.13
CA SER A 16 8.18 15.44 14.21
C SER A 16 8.24 14.78 15.59
N ASP A 17 8.45 15.56 16.65
CA ASP A 17 8.49 15.04 18.02
C ASP A 17 7.19 14.32 18.40
N LYS A 18 6.04 14.87 17.97
CA LYS A 18 4.72 14.26 18.19
C LYS A 18 4.58 12.92 17.46
N GLU A 19 4.98 12.84 16.20
CA GLU A 19 4.99 11.58 15.44
C GLU A 19 5.90 10.54 16.09
N LYS A 20 7.07 10.97 16.58
CA LYS A 20 8.05 10.08 17.23
C LYS A 20 7.52 9.52 18.54
N GLU A 21 6.94 10.37 19.38
CA GLU A 21 6.34 9.96 20.65
C GLU A 21 5.24 8.92 20.43
N LEU A 22 4.34 9.18 19.48
CA LEU A 22 3.27 8.24 19.13
C LEU A 22 3.82 6.95 18.49
N TYR A 23 4.80 7.05 17.59
CA TYR A 23 5.44 5.89 16.99
C TYR A 23 6.08 4.98 18.06
N ASP A 24 6.85 5.54 19.00
CA ASP A 24 7.50 4.78 20.06
C ASP A 24 6.46 4.17 21.03
N LYS A 25 5.41 4.93 21.38
CA LYS A 25 4.25 4.44 22.16
C LYS A 25 3.62 3.20 21.49
N TRP A 26 3.34 3.29 20.19
CA TRP A 26 2.68 2.19 19.46
C TRP A 26 3.61 1.03 19.18
N TYR A 27 4.89 1.27 18.96
CA TYR A 27 5.89 0.20 18.87
C TYR A 27 5.85 -0.68 20.12
N GLU A 28 5.87 -0.10 21.32
CA GLU A 28 5.82 -0.85 22.58
C GLU A 28 4.48 -1.59 22.76
N LYS A 29 3.36 -0.94 22.43
CA LYS A 29 2.02 -1.58 22.48
C LYS A 29 1.90 -2.76 21.54
N PHE A 30 2.38 -2.64 20.29
CA PHE A 30 2.41 -3.77 19.36
C PHE A 30 3.34 -4.86 19.87
N ASN A 31 4.51 -4.53 20.39
CA ASN A 31 5.46 -5.51 20.91
C ASN A 31 4.82 -6.39 21.97
N LYS A 32 4.22 -5.75 22.98
CA LYS A 32 3.48 -6.42 24.06
C LYS A 32 2.30 -7.24 23.51
N ARG A 33 1.47 -6.66 22.65
CA ARG A 33 0.29 -7.33 22.11
C ARG A 33 0.65 -8.54 21.25
N ILE A 34 1.73 -8.46 20.48
CA ILE A 34 2.24 -9.58 19.67
C ILE A 34 2.74 -10.70 20.57
N GLU A 35 3.43 -10.38 21.67
CA GLU A 35 3.88 -11.39 22.64
C GLU A 35 2.69 -12.11 23.30
N GLU A 36 1.62 -11.39 23.66
CA GLU A 36 0.40 -11.98 24.22
C GLU A 36 -0.30 -12.92 23.24
N VAL A 37 -0.47 -12.51 21.97
CA VAL A 37 -1.21 -13.28 20.96
C VAL A 37 -0.35 -14.41 20.37
N TYR A 38 0.96 -14.21 20.27
CA TYR A 38 1.91 -15.15 19.68
C TYR A 38 3.13 -15.39 20.59
N PRO A 39 2.99 -16.06 21.75
CA PRO A 39 4.07 -16.20 22.75
C PRO A 39 5.34 -16.91 22.26
N LYS A 40 5.26 -17.65 21.15
CA LYS A 40 6.37 -18.40 20.55
C LYS A 40 7.04 -17.67 19.39
N ILE A 41 6.63 -16.44 19.09
CA ILE A 41 7.22 -15.68 17.99
C ILE A 41 8.66 -15.29 18.35
N PRO A 42 9.63 -15.42 17.42
CA PRO A 42 10.98 -14.95 17.68
C PRO A 42 11.00 -13.44 17.94
N GLU A 43 11.74 -13.01 18.97
CA GLU A 43 11.87 -11.60 19.37
C GLU A 43 12.23 -10.68 18.19
N ARG A 44 13.23 -11.07 17.39
CA ARG A 44 13.63 -10.31 16.19
C ARG A 44 12.50 -10.12 15.18
N LEU A 45 11.58 -11.07 15.07
CA LEU A 45 10.41 -10.95 14.19
C LEU A 45 9.32 -10.09 14.84
N ARG A 46 9.09 -10.24 16.15
CA ARG A 46 8.19 -9.37 16.92
C ARG A 46 8.59 -7.90 16.79
N ASP A 47 9.86 -7.57 16.93
CA ASP A 47 10.36 -6.19 16.79
C ASP A 47 10.07 -5.64 15.39
N LYS A 48 10.34 -6.44 14.37
CA LYS A 48 10.08 -6.07 12.97
C LYS A 48 8.61 -5.81 12.70
N LEU A 49 7.73 -6.69 13.19
CA LEU A 49 6.28 -6.53 13.03
C LEU A 49 5.78 -5.33 13.83
N SER A 50 6.34 -5.07 15.01
CA SER A 50 5.99 -3.90 15.82
C SER A 50 6.35 -2.60 15.10
N MET A 51 7.57 -2.50 14.52
CA MET A 51 7.96 -1.36 13.70
C MET A 51 7.08 -1.20 12.45
N GLU A 52 6.77 -2.31 11.78
CA GLU A 52 5.93 -2.33 10.56
C GLU A 52 4.49 -1.86 10.82
N ASN A 53 3.95 -2.10 12.01
CA ASN A 53 2.59 -1.68 12.38
C ASN A 53 2.57 -0.29 13.05
N ALA A 54 3.59 0.07 13.84
CA ALA A 54 3.69 1.41 14.42
C ALA A 54 3.82 2.52 13.35
N ARG A 55 4.45 2.22 12.21
CA ARG A 55 4.61 3.20 11.10
C ARG A 55 3.28 3.66 10.47
N TYR A 56 2.16 3.03 10.80
CA TYR A 56 0.86 3.51 10.33
C TYR A 56 0.52 4.92 10.87
N ILE A 57 1.13 5.34 11.99
CA ILE A 57 0.85 6.64 12.62
C ILE A 57 1.66 7.81 12.04
N ILE A 58 2.79 7.53 11.39
CA ILE A 58 3.65 8.57 10.80
C ILE A 58 3.07 9.06 9.49
N SER A 59 3.42 10.28 9.10
CA SER A 59 2.95 10.90 7.84
C SER A 59 3.33 10.07 6.60
N VAL A 60 2.43 10.04 5.61
CA VAL A 60 2.72 9.51 4.26
C VAL A 60 3.85 10.27 3.55
N PHE A 61 4.13 11.51 3.95
CA PHE A 61 5.21 12.32 3.38
C PHE A 61 6.58 12.03 4.02
N THR A 62 6.66 11.08 4.95
CA THR A 62 7.94 10.70 5.53
C THR A 62 8.88 10.16 4.46
N PRO A 63 10.07 10.75 4.26
CA PRO A 63 10.96 10.36 3.17
C PRO A 63 11.39 8.90 3.24
N THR A 64 11.32 8.21 2.10
CA THR A 64 11.81 6.84 1.95
C THR A 64 12.85 6.72 0.84
N GLN A 65 13.60 5.61 0.83
CA GLN A 65 14.59 5.31 -0.18
C GLN A 65 14.03 4.32 -1.21
N GLY A 66 14.07 4.72 -2.48
CA GLY A 66 13.76 3.84 -3.61
C GLY A 66 14.77 3.98 -4.73
N ILE A 67 14.98 2.89 -5.45
CA ILE A 67 15.72 2.85 -6.70
C ILE A 67 14.70 2.63 -7.81
N TYR A 68 14.66 3.53 -8.78
CA TYR A 68 13.83 3.41 -9.97
C TYR A 68 14.68 3.60 -11.22
N THR A 69 14.48 2.75 -12.22
CA THR A 69 15.13 2.89 -13.53
C THR A 69 14.16 3.53 -14.51
N PHE A 70 14.54 4.69 -15.02
CA PHE A 70 13.86 5.37 -16.12
C PHE A 70 14.72 5.27 -17.38
N ASN A 71 14.10 5.20 -18.55
CA ASN A 71 14.77 5.72 -19.74
C ASN A 71 14.64 7.26 -19.75
N ILE A 72 15.58 7.95 -20.42
CA ILE A 72 15.63 9.42 -20.46
C ILE A 72 14.29 10.02 -20.91
N ARG A 73 13.62 9.39 -21.88
CA ARG A 73 12.30 9.83 -22.36
C ARG A 73 11.20 9.77 -21.29
N GLN A 74 11.12 8.68 -20.54
CA GLN A 74 10.16 8.55 -19.45
C GLN A 74 10.43 9.56 -18.33
N LEU A 75 11.70 9.77 -17.99
CA LEU A 75 12.09 10.77 -16.99
C LEU A 75 11.61 12.17 -17.40
N ASN A 76 11.85 12.54 -18.67
CA ASN A 76 11.41 13.83 -19.21
C ASN A 76 9.89 14.01 -19.19
N TYR A 77 9.13 12.95 -19.53
CA TYR A 77 7.66 13.02 -19.44
C TYR A 77 7.19 13.26 -18.01
N ILE A 78 7.81 12.59 -17.03
CA ILE A 78 7.47 12.76 -15.61
C ILE A 78 7.81 14.19 -15.14
N ILE A 79 8.98 14.71 -15.50
CA ILE A 79 9.38 16.10 -15.17
C ILE A 79 8.34 17.08 -15.72
N ASN A 80 7.92 16.92 -16.98
CA ASN A 80 6.94 17.80 -17.61
C ASN A 80 5.56 17.69 -16.94
N TRP A 81 5.10 16.47 -16.61
CA TRP A 81 3.83 16.29 -15.86
C TRP A 81 3.88 16.89 -14.46
N PHE A 82 5.03 16.82 -13.78
CA PHE A 82 5.19 17.44 -12.46
C PHE A 82 5.17 18.97 -12.57
N LYS A 83 5.86 19.55 -13.56
CA LYS A 83 5.80 21.00 -13.84
C LYS A 83 4.35 21.45 -14.08
N GLU A 84 3.62 20.74 -14.93
CA GLU A 84 2.20 21.01 -15.20
C GLU A 84 1.34 20.92 -13.94
N TYR A 85 1.50 19.85 -13.15
CA TYR A 85 0.74 19.68 -11.90
C TYR A 85 1.02 20.82 -10.91
N ILE A 86 2.28 21.22 -10.75
CA ILE A 86 2.68 22.32 -9.88
C ILE A 86 2.02 23.64 -10.32
N GLU A 87 2.06 23.98 -11.61
CA GLU A 87 1.46 25.22 -12.11
C GLU A 87 -0.07 25.22 -11.95
N VAL A 88 -0.75 24.11 -12.24
CA VAL A 88 -2.21 23.99 -12.09
C VAL A 88 -2.65 24.13 -10.62
N ASN A 89 -1.80 23.70 -9.67
CA ASN A 89 -2.09 23.73 -8.24
C ASN A 89 -1.33 24.87 -7.52
N ARG A 90 -0.92 25.91 -8.25
CA ARG A 90 -0.19 27.04 -7.67
C ARG A 90 -1.04 27.80 -6.66
N GLY A 91 -0.49 28.07 -5.49
CA GLY A 91 -1.19 28.75 -4.40
C GLY A 91 -2.16 27.87 -3.62
N GLU A 92 -2.12 26.55 -3.83
CA GLU A 92 -2.85 25.59 -3.01
C GLU A 92 -2.37 25.61 -1.56
N GLU A 93 -3.32 25.67 -0.62
CA GLU A 93 -3.05 25.80 0.81
C GLU A 93 -3.18 24.49 1.58
N ASN A 94 -3.82 23.47 0.99
CA ASN A 94 -4.00 22.15 1.58
C ASN A 94 -2.65 21.46 1.88
N TYR A 95 -2.49 20.93 3.10
CA TYR A 95 -1.24 20.31 3.56
C TYR A 95 -0.77 19.17 2.65
N PHE A 96 -1.68 18.29 2.22
CA PHE A 96 -1.33 17.15 1.37
C PHE A 96 -0.78 17.63 0.03
N LYS A 97 -1.51 18.51 -0.66
CA LYS A 97 -1.09 19.01 -1.98
C LYS A 97 0.18 19.85 -1.89
N LYS A 98 0.35 20.68 -0.85
CA LYS A 98 1.59 21.41 -0.59
C LYS A 98 2.80 20.48 -0.46
N ASN A 99 2.69 19.42 0.34
CA ASN A 99 3.79 18.48 0.51
C ASN A 99 4.04 17.65 -0.75
N LEU A 100 3.00 17.32 -1.52
CA LEU A 100 3.14 16.67 -2.82
C LEU A 100 3.88 17.57 -3.83
N ILE A 101 3.50 18.84 -3.93
CA ILE A 101 4.19 19.85 -4.75
C ILE A 101 5.65 19.99 -4.34
N LYS A 102 5.93 20.05 -3.03
CA LYS A 102 7.30 20.08 -2.49
C LYS A 102 8.11 18.85 -2.92
N ALA A 103 7.53 17.65 -2.84
CA ALA A 103 8.19 16.42 -3.29
C ALA A 103 8.45 16.42 -4.80
N MET A 104 7.51 16.93 -5.61
CA MET A 104 7.68 17.09 -7.05
C MET A 104 8.81 18.07 -7.40
N HIS A 105 8.91 19.21 -6.70
CA HIS A 105 10.03 20.14 -6.84
C HIS A 105 11.37 19.47 -6.55
N GLN A 106 11.48 18.77 -5.42
CA GLN A 106 12.71 18.05 -5.06
C GLN A 106 13.12 17.02 -6.14
N PHE A 107 12.13 16.32 -6.72
CA PHE A 107 12.39 15.39 -7.81
C PHE A 107 12.89 16.10 -9.07
N ILE A 108 12.25 17.20 -9.48
CA ILE A 108 12.66 18.00 -10.65
C ILE A 108 14.08 18.53 -10.44
N ASP A 109 14.38 19.11 -9.29
CA ASP A 109 15.69 19.68 -8.99
C ASP A 109 16.79 18.61 -9.08
N ALA A 110 16.56 17.45 -8.45
CA ALA A 110 17.50 16.33 -8.45
C ALA A 110 17.70 15.68 -9.84
N THR A 111 16.78 15.91 -10.79
CA THR A 111 16.81 15.30 -12.13
C THR A 111 16.99 16.30 -13.26
N SER A 112 17.12 17.59 -12.93
CA SER A 112 17.17 18.72 -13.86
C SER A 112 18.25 18.59 -14.94
N MET A 113 19.42 18.05 -14.60
CA MET A 113 20.53 17.80 -15.54
C MET A 113 20.19 16.84 -16.70
N TYR A 114 19.09 16.06 -16.58
CA TYR A 114 18.63 15.12 -17.60
C TYR A 114 17.42 15.64 -18.39
N HIS A 115 16.93 16.85 -18.08
CA HIS A 115 15.75 17.43 -18.72
C HIS A 115 16.08 17.98 -20.12
N ILE A 116 15.16 17.77 -21.08
CA ILE A 116 15.21 18.17 -22.48
C ILE A 116 13.83 18.73 -22.81
N ASP A 117 13.73 20.04 -23.06
CA ASP A 117 12.45 20.76 -23.19
C ASP A 117 11.52 20.16 -24.27
N ASP A 118 12.05 19.84 -25.44
CA ASP A 118 11.27 19.31 -26.57
C ASP A 118 10.86 17.83 -26.39
N MET A 119 11.31 17.16 -25.32
CA MET A 119 11.00 15.76 -25.05
C MET A 119 9.65 15.62 -24.33
N VAL A 120 8.59 15.98 -25.05
CA VAL A 120 7.20 15.92 -24.59
C VAL A 120 6.47 14.66 -25.07
N SER A 121 5.45 14.24 -24.33
CA SER A 121 4.68 13.05 -24.71
C SER A 121 3.75 13.36 -25.87
N GLY A 122 4.08 12.90 -27.08
CA GLY A 122 3.21 13.03 -28.26
C GLY A 122 1.90 12.21 -28.20
N LYS A 123 1.72 11.41 -27.15
CA LYS A 123 0.45 10.76 -26.81
C LYS A 123 -0.06 11.48 -25.55
N ASN A 124 -1.28 11.99 -25.54
CA ASN A 124 -1.89 12.76 -24.43
C ASN A 124 -1.99 11.94 -23.13
N ARG A 125 -0.84 11.66 -22.52
CA ARG A 125 -0.64 10.83 -21.34
C ARG A 125 -0.44 11.77 -20.17
N SER A 126 -0.98 11.37 -19.04
CA SER A 126 -0.89 12.07 -17.76
C SER A 126 -0.70 11.06 -16.64
N LEU A 127 -0.51 11.55 -15.42
CA LEU A 127 -0.52 10.72 -14.22
C LEU A 127 -1.81 9.90 -14.16
N SER A 128 -1.69 8.58 -14.06
CA SER A 128 -2.81 7.64 -14.16
C SER A 128 -3.31 7.12 -12.82
N LEU A 129 -2.82 7.68 -11.71
CA LEU A 129 -3.15 7.21 -10.36
C LEU A 129 -4.55 7.62 -9.91
N PHE A 130 -5.06 8.75 -10.41
CA PHE A 130 -6.35 9.31 -9.99
C PHE A 130 -7.45 8.97 -10.99
N LYS A 131 -8.69 8.89 -10.48
CA LYS A 131 -9.86 8.60 -11.31
C LYS A 131 -10.06 9.60 -12.43
N LYS A 132 -10.73 9.13 -13.49
CA LYS A 132 -11.15 9.96 -14.62
C LYS A 132 -12.65 9.84 -14.79
N ASP A 133 -13.33 10.98 -14.92
CA ASP A 133 -14.80 11.03 -14.90
C ASP A 133 -15.46 10.28 -16.05
N TYR A 134 -14.75 10.10 -17.17
CA TYR A 134 -15.26 9.37 -18.34
C TYR A 134 -15.11 7.84 -18.23
N ILE A 135 -14.53 7.32 -17.15
CA ILE A 135 -14.29 5.89 -16.95
C ILE A 135 -15.26 5.36 -15.89
N SER A 136 -15.98 4.27 -16.21
CA SER A 136 -16.66 3.49 -15.19
C SER A 136 -15.65 2.64 -14.40
N TYR A 137 -15.81 2.63 -13.08
CA TYR A 137 -15.06 1.79 -12.14
C TYR A 137 -15.96 0.72 -11.51
N ASP A 138 -16.97 0.25 -12.26
CA ASP A 138 -17.87 -0.81 -11.81
C ASP A 138 -17.10 -2.12 -11.61
N GLU A 139 -17.60 -2.95 -10.69
CA GLU A 139 -17.00 -4.24 -10.41
C GLU A 139 -17.46 -5.29 -11.42
N TYR A 140 -16.52 -6.12 -11.88
CA TYR A 140 -16.80 -7.27 -12.72
C TYR A 140 -15.69 -8.31 -12.56
N PHE A 141 -16.05 -9.58 -12.82
CA PHE A 141 -15.15 -10.73 -12.64
C PHE A 141 -15.27 -11.69 -13.83
N GLY A 142 -14.19 -11.83 -14.59
CA GLY A 142 -14.08 -12.69 -15.77
C GLY A 142 -12.64 -13.08 -16.07
N ASP A 143 -12.26 -13.19 -17.33
CA ASP A 143 -10.85 -13.24 -17.77
C ASP A 143 -10.09 -11.94 -17.46
N THR A 144 -10.85 -10.84 -17.41
CA THR A 144 -10.46 -9.57 -16.83
C THR A 144 -11.29 -9.28 -15.57
N TYR A 145 -10.79 -8.43 -14.69
CA TYR A 145 -11.52 -8.03 -13.50
C TYR A 145 -11.38 -6.55 -13.19
N SER A 146 -12.35 -6.06 -12.42
CA SER A 146 -12.37 -4.76 -11.78
C SER A 146 -12.99 -4.95 -10.39
N VAL A 147 -12.32 -4.46 -9.36
CA VAL A 147 -12.77 -4.59 -7.97
C VAL A 147 -12.48 -3.30 -7.21
N ASN A 148 -13.42 -2.90 -6.36
CA ASN A 148 -13.30 -1.73 -5.51
C ASN A 148 -13.14 -2.15 -4.05
N TYR A 149 -12.25 -1.47 -3.33
CA TYR A 149 -12.03 -1.68 -1.90
C TYR A 149 -11.38 -0.46 -1.26
N ASN A 150 -11.46 -0.38 0.06
CA ASN A 150 -10.73 0.62 0.84
C ASN A 150 -9.35 0.05 1.18
N CYS A 151 -8.31 0.88 1.06
CA CYS A 151 -6.95 0.54 1.48
C CYS A 151 -6.29 1.73 2.16
N SER A 152 -5.28 1.46 2.98
CA SER A 152 -4.41 2.51 3.53
C SER A 152 -3.31 2.92 2.56
N PHE A 153 -2.60 4.01 2.86
CA PHE A 153 -1.36 4.35 2.14
C PHE A 153 -0.30 3.24 2.26
N VAL A 154 -0.27 2.50 3.37
CA VAL A 154 0.65 1.37 3.55
C VAL A 154 0.38 0.28 2.54
N GLU A 155 -0.89 -0.09 2.35
CA GLU A 155 -1.27 -1.09 1.36
C GLU A 155 -1.05 -0.58 -0.07
N LEU A 156 -1.42 0.68 -0.35
CA LEU A 156 -1.21 1.28 -1.67
C LEU A 156 0.25 1.13 -2.13
N GLU A 157 1.21 1.39 -1.24
CA GLU A 157 2.65 1.21 -1.49
C GLU A 157 3.01 -0.24 -1.87
N GLN A 158 2.28 -1.24 -1.34
CA GLN A 158 2.52 -2.66 -1.65
C GLN A 158 1.93 -3.08 -2.99
N ILE A 159 0.71 -2.65 -3.28
CA ILE A 159 -0.03 -3.08 -4.46
C ILE A 159 0.51 -2.40 -5.72
N LEU A 160 0.98 -1.15 -5.63
CA LEU A 160 1.62 -0.45 -6.76
C LEU A 160 2.90 -1.12 -7.28
N ARG A 161 3.45 -2.12 -6.56
CA ARG A 161 4.57 -2.94 -7.04
C ARG A 161 4.14 -3.94 -8.12
N HIS A 162 2.85 -4.28 -8.19
CA HIS A 162 2.24 -5.15 -9.21
C HIS A 162 1.98 -4.38 -10.50
N ARG A 163 3.05 -4.08 -11.23
CA ARG A 163 3.06 -3.16 -12.39
C ARG A 163 2.21 -3.61 -13.60
N THR A 164 1.70 -4.84 -13.61
CA THR A 164 0.80 -5.36 -14.65
C THR A 164 -0.68 -5.26 -14.27
N ILE A 165 -0.97 -4.78 -13.05
CA ILE A 165 -2.31 -4.48 -12.56
C ILE A 165 -2.46 -2.96 -12.47
N ASN A 166 -3.62 -2.46 -12.89
CA ASN A 166 -3.93 -1.04 -12.81
C ASN A 166 -4.62 -0.74 -11.48
N TYR A 167 -4.16 0.31 -10.81
CA TYR A 167 -4.72 0.83 -9.57
C TYR A 167 -5.15 2.28 -9.80
N THR A 168 -6.35 2.63 -9.37
CA THR A 168 -6.89 3.99 -9.47
C THR A 168 -7.47 4.41 -8.13
N ILE A 169 -7.04 5.54 -7.60
CA ILE A 169 -7.64 6.18 -6.43
C ILE A 169 -8.96 6.83 -6.83
N LEU A 170 -10.05 6.45 -6.16
CA LEU A 170 -11.41 6.91 -6.44
C LEU A 170 -11.81 8.12 -5.58
N ASP A 171 -11.27 8.19 -4.36
CA ASP A 171 -11.54 9.28 -3.43
C ASP A 171 -10.58 10.45 -3.59
N ASP A 172 -10.96 11.61 -3.06
CA ASP A 172 -10.09 12.76 -2.96
C ASP A 172 -9.22 12.65 -1.70
N ILE A 173 -8.04 12.06 -1.86
CA ILE A 173 -7.07 11.83 -0.77
C ILE A 173 -6.43 13.12 -0.23
N SER A 174 -6.76 14.28 -0.80
CA SER A 174 -6.33 15.57 -0.24
C SER A 174 -7.25 16.07 0.87
N LYS A 175 -8.46 15.51 1.00
CA LYS A 175 -9.36 15.81 2.12
C LYS A 175 -8.82 15.26 3.43
N GLU A 176 -9.23 15.87 4.54
CA GLU A 176 -8.89 15.39 5.87
C GLU A 176 -9.33 13.93 6.03
N PRO A 177 -8.47 13.04 6.57
CA PRO A 177 -8.81 11.64 6.79
C PRO A 177 -10.05 11.46 7.69
N GLU A 178 -11.03 10.67 7.23
CA GLU A 178 -12.23 10.31 8.01
C GLU A 178 -12.15 8.88 8.59
N GLU A 179 -11.36 8.01 7.95
CA GLU A 179 -11.24 6.60 8.32
C GLU A 179 -9.77 6.18 8.38
N PHE A 180 -9.46 5.25 9.29
CA PHE A 180 -8.13 4.71 9.48
C PHE A 180 -8.11 3.18 9.51
N PHE A 181 -7.01 2.59 9.05
CA PHE A 181 -6.75 1.17 9.16
C PHE A 181 -6.62 0.76 10.64
N ILE A 182 -7.33 -0.29 11.03
CA ILE A 182 -7.26 -0.87 12.38
C ILE A 182 -6.56 -2.24 12.27
N PRO A 183 -5.36 -2.40 12.84
CA PRO A 183 -4.65 -3.67 12.83
C PRO A 183 -5.47 -4.83 13.44
N PRO A 184 -5.67 -5.94 12.71
CA PRO A 184 -6.47 -7.07 13.16
C PRO A 184 -6.04 -7.73 14.47
N ILE A 185 -4.84 -7.46 14.98
CA ILE A 185 -4.38 -7.95 16.28
C ILE A 185 -5.13 -7.31 17.46
N PHE A 186 -5.77 -6.16 17.23
CA PHE A 186 -6.69 -5.56 18.18
C PHE A 186 -8.02 -6.31 18.18
N ASP A 187 -8.57 -6.54 19.37
CA ASP A 187 -9.90 -7.12 19.48
C ASP A 187 -10.94 -6.00 19.31
N LYS A 188 -12.03 -6.30 18.59
CA LYS A 188 -13.04 -5.30 18.24
C LYS A 188 -13.64 -4.65 19.50
N GLY A 189 -13.63 -3.33 19.57
CA GLY A 189 -14.12 -2.54 20.69
C GLY A 189 -13.18 -2.48 21.91
N SER A 190 -11.96 -3.02 21.78
CA SER A 190 -10.96 -2.98 22.86
C SER A 190 -10.46 -1.57 23.14
N ASN A 191 -9.89 -1.36 24.34
CA ASN A 191 -9.25 -0.10 24.68
C ASN A 191 -8.07 0.22 23.76
N LEU A 192 -7.36 -0.81 23.24
CA LEU A 192 -6.29 -0.62 22.26
C LEU A 192 -6.82 -0.03 20.95
N GLU A 193 -7.95 -0.53 20.44
CA GLU A 193 -8.56 0.00 19.22
C GLU A 193 -8.99 1.46 19.40
N LYS A 194 -9.61 1.79 20.54
CA LYS A 194 -10.05 3.17 20.83
C LYS A 194 -8.88 4.12 20.92
N GLU A 195 -7.85 3.76 21.69
CA GLU A 195 -6.64 4.57 21.83
C GLU A 195 -5.90 4.73 20.49
N TRP A 196 -5.90 3.70 19.63
CA TRP A 196 -5.33 3.76 18.28
C TRP A 196 -6.01 4.82 17.42
N LEU A 197 -7.34 4.82 17.42
CA LEU A 197 -8.13 5.77 16.66
C LEU A 197 -8.01 7.19 17.23
N GLU A 198 -8.02 7.35 18.55
CA GLU A 198 -7.81 8.64 19.22
C GLU A 198 -6.45 9.26 18.88
N ASP A 199 -5.38 8.46 18.94
CA ASP A 199 -4.03 8.94 18.60
C ASP A 199 -3.93 9.30 17.11
N LEU A 200 -4.52 8.50 16.21
CA LEU A 200 -4.54 8.78 14.77
C LEU A 200 -5.35 10.03 14.41
N ASP A 201 -6.52 10.23 15.02
CA ASP A 201 -7.31 11.45 14.85
C ASP A 201 -6.51 12.68 15.32
N SER A 202 -5.72 12.53 16.39
CA SER A 202 -4.86 13.60 16.89
C SER A 202 -3.79 14.05 15.89
N VAL A 203 -3.43 13.22 14.90
CA VAL A 203 -2.42 13.51 13.86
C VAL A 203 -2.98 13.44 12.44
N LYS A 204 -4.29 13.52 12.26
CA LYS A 204 -4.89 13.41 10.92
C LYS A 204 -4.47 14.53 9.96
N ASP A 205 -4.08 15.69 10.51
CA ASP A 205 -3.59 16.85 9.78
C ASP A 205 -2.29 16.58 9.01
N ILE A 206 -1.50 15.59 9.44
CA ILE A 206 -0.28 15.16 8.76
C ILE A 206 -0.49 13.94 7.84
N TYR A 207 -1.73 13.48 7.67
CA TYR A 207 -2.11 12.36 6.79
C TYR A 207 -1.32 11.09 7.15
N PRO A 208 -1.64 10.46 8.30
CA PRO A 208 -0.93 9.28 8.75
C PRO A 208 -1.07 8.15 7.72
N ASN A 209 -0.08 7.27 7.64
CA ASN A 209 -0.08 6.16 6.69
C ASN A 209 -1.31 5.22 6.84
N ALA A 210 -2.00 5.26 7.99
CA ALA A 210 -3.24 4.55 8.23
C ALA A 210 -4.47 5.08 7.51
N THR A 211 -4.43 6.29 6.94
CA THR A 211 -5.57 6.90 6.24
C THR A 211 -6.13 5.96 5.19
N MET A 212 -7.43 5.64 5.31
CA MET A 212 -8.15 4.78 4.38
C MET A 212 -8.79 5.62 3.27
N PHE A 213 -8.76 5.08 2.06
CA PHE A 213 -9.44 5.64 0.91
C PHE A 213 -9.80 4.53 -0.07
N LYS A 214 -10.81 4.79 -0.90
CA LYS A 214 -11.30 3.85 -1.88
C LYS A 214 -10.45 3.85 -3.14
N ILE A 215 -10.13 2.66 -3.63
CA ILE A 215 -9.46 2.45 -4.91
C ILE A 215 -10.21 1.45 -5.78
N ASN A 216 -9.89 1.46 -7.08
CA ASN A 216 -10.21 0.44 -8.05
C ASN A 216 -8.94 -0.31 -8.46
N GLU A 217 -8.98 -1.63 -8.40
CA GLU A 217 -7.97 -2.53 -8.95
C GLU A 217 -8.54 -3.26 -10.16
N ARG A 218 -7.83 -3.23 -11.30
CA ARG A 218 -8.27 -3.91 -12.52
C ARG A 218 -7.12 -4.50 -13.33
N GLY A 219 -7.35 -5.65 -13.92
CA GLY A 219 -6.33 -6.34 -14.71
C GLY A 219 -6.82 -7.63 -15.33
N LEU A 220 -5.87 -8.42 -15.83
CA LEU A 220 -6.09 -9.78 -16.31
C LEU A 220 -6.03 -10.76 -15.14
N VAL A 221 -6.76 -11.88 -15.24
CA VAL A 221 -6.77 -12.94 -14.22
C VAL A 221 -5.36 -13.47 -13.93
N GLU A 222 -4.51 -13.62 -14.95
CA GLU A 222 -3.15 -14.14 -14.81
C GLU A 222 -2.29 -13.20 -13.96
N ASN A 223 -2.46 -11.89 -14.11
CA ASN A 223 -1.76 -10.90 -13.29
C ASN A 223 -2.25 -10.96 -11.84
N PHE A 224 -3.54 -11.17 -11.62
CA PHE A 224 -4.08 -11.35 -10.27
C PHE A 224 -3.58 -12.64 -9.61
N ILE A 225 -3.53 -13.75 -10.36
CA ILE A 225 -2.93 -15.00 -9.89
C ILE A 225 -1.47 -14.75 -9.49
N MET A 226 -0.67 -14.07 -10.31
CA MET A 226 0.70 -13.70 -9.94
C MET A 226 0.78 -12.88 -8.65
N LYS A 227 -0.13 -11.92 -8.44
CA LYS A 227 -0.27 -11.21 -7.16
C LYS A 227 -0.54 -12.16 -6.00
N CYS A 228 -1.38 -13.20 -6.18
CA CYS A 228 -1.64 -14.23 -5.17
C CYS A 228 -0.36 -15.00 -4.79
N TYR A 229 0.51 -15.34 -5.75
CA TYR A 229 1.80 -15.99 -5.45
C TYR A 229 2.67 -15.17 -4.49
N GLU A 230 2.61 -13.84 -4.60
CA GLU A 230 3.43 -12.94 -3.79
C GLU A 230 2.76 -12.53 -2.47
N ARG A 231 1.43 -12.37 -2.48
CA ARG A 231 0.69 -11.73 -1.38
C ARG A 231 -0.06 -12.70 -0.48
N LEU A 232 -0.48 -13.88 -0.95
CA LEU A 232 -1.02 -14.93 -0.10
C LEU A 232 0.13 -15.69 0.57
N CYS A 233 0.88 -15.01 1.42
CA CYS A 233 2.07 -15.51 2.07
C CYS A 233 2.19 -14.96 3.49
N GLY A 234 2.67 -15.77 4.43
CA GLY A 234 2.93 -15.33 5.81
C GLY A 234 4.04 -14.27 5.95
N ALA A 235 4.83 -14.04 4.90
CA ALA A 235 5.84 -12.98 4.84
C ALA A 235 5.36 -11.70 4.15
N ALA A 236 4.15 -11.69 3.56
CA ALA A 236 3.57 -10.49 2.98
C ALA A 236 3.21 -9.49 4.09
N GLN A 237 3.00 -8.21 3.75
CA GLN A 237 2.38 -7.29 4.71
C GLN A 237 0.92 -7.71 4.93
N LEU A 238 0.43 -7.59 6.16
CA LEU A 238 -0.83 -8.19 6.59
C LEU A 238 -2.04 -7.66 5.81
N GLU A 239 -2.21 -6.34 5.75
CA GLU A 239 -3.34 -5.69 5.07
C GLU A 239 -3.43 -6.12 3.61
N THR A 240 -2.33 -6.04 2.85
CA THR A 240 -2.30 -6.50 1.46
C THR A 240 -2.60 -8.00 1.33
N MET A 241 -2.18 -8.82 2.29
CA MET A 241 -2.49 -10.25 2.29
C MET A 241 -3.98 -10.48 2.48
N LEU A 242 -4.59 -9.82 3.47
CA LEU A 242 -6.02 -9.89 3.76
C LEU A 242 -6.83 -9.39 2.57
N GLN A 243 -6.49 -8.23 2.02
CA GLN A 243 -7.16 -7.68 0.85
C GLN A 243 -7.04 -8.60 -0.38
N THR A 244 -5.86 -9.19 -0.62
CA THR A 244 -5.69 -10.15 -1.72
C THR A 244 -6.56 -11.39 -1.50
N LYS A 245 -6.67 -11.86 -0.24
CA LYS A 245 -7.53 -12.99 0.14
C LYS A 245 -9.01 -12.66 -0.10
N GLU A 246 -9.46 -11.50 0.34
CA GLU A 246 -10.84 -11.05 0.13
C GLU A 246 -11.17 -10.91 -1.37
N ILE A 247 -10.25 -10.37 -2.18
CA ILE A 247 -10.45 -10.26 -3.62
C ILE A 247 -10.59 -11.65 -4.25
N ILE A 248 -9.73 -12.63 -3.92
CA ILE A 248 -9.86 -13.96 -4.53
C ILE A 248 -11.14 -14.67 -4.10
N GLU A 249 -11.57 -14.51 -2.84
CA GLU A 249 -12.84 -15.05 -2.35
C GLU A 249 -14.02 -14.42 -3.12
N LYS A 250 -13.98 -13.10 -3.31
CA LYS A 250 -14.97 -12.37 -4.11
C LYS A 250 -14.95 -12.81 -5.58
N TYR A 251 -13.77 -13.03 -6.16
CA TYR A 251 -13.60 -13.48 -7.54
C TYR A 251 -14.20 -14.88 -7.74
N ILE A 252 -13.91 -15.82 -6.85
CA ILE A 252 -14.47 -17.19 -6.86
C ILE A 252 -15.99 -17.16 -6.71
N LYS A 253 -16.52 -16.30 -5.82
CA LYS A 253 -17.96 -16.14 -5.62
C LYS A 253 -18.69 -15.63 -6.85
N ASN A 254 -18.05 -14.77 -7.64
CA ASN A 254 -18.64 -14.09 -8.80
C ASN A 254 -18.23 -14.71 -10.15
N THR A 255 -17.56 -15.86 -10.16
CA THR A 255 -17.20 -16.59 -11.39
C THR A 255 -17.73 -18.01 -11.37
N ASN A 256 -17.76 -18.65 -12.53
CA ASN A 256 -18.27 -20.01 -12.72
C ASN A 256 -17.36 -20.83 -13.65
N GLY A 257 -17.65 -22.14 -13.77
CA GLY A 257 -17.01 -23.00 -14.77
C GLY A 257 -15.51 -23.22 -14.55
N LYS A 258 -14.74 -23.19 -15.65
CA LYS A 258 -13.30 -23.46 -15.64
C LYS A 258 -12.51 -22.42 -14.83
N LEU A 259 -12.88 -21.15 -14.96
CA LEU A 259 -12.22 -20.05 -14.27
C LEU A 259 -12.35 -20.18 -12.75
N LYS A 260 -13.56 -20.45 -12.25
CA LYS A 260 -13.78 -20.67 -10.81
C LYS A 260 -12.90 -21.79 -10.25
N LYS A 261 -12.89 -22.95 -10.93
CA LYS A 261 -12.07 -24.11 -10.55
C LYS A 261 -10.58 -23.79 -10.54
N GLU A 262 -10.11 -22.94 -11.46
CA GLU A 262 -8.73 -22.49 -11.49
C GLU A 262 -8.42 -21.58 -10.29
N LEU A 263 -9.25 -20.57 -10.02
CA LEU A 263 -9.07 -19.65 -8.89
C LEU A 263 -9.09 -20.34 -7.52
N GLU A 264 -9.93 -21.36 -7.34
CA GLU A 264 -10.00 -22.17 -6.10
C GLU A 264 -8.65 -22.83 -5.75
N ARG A 265 -7.78 -23.08 -6.73
CA ARG A 265 -6.43 -23.62 -6.49
C ARG A 265 -5.51 -22.62 -5.78
N TYR A 266 -5.85 -21.33 -5.78
CA TYR A 266 -5.02 -20.27 -5.21
C TYR A 266 -5.57 -19.70 -3.89
N LEU A 267 -6.77 -20.11 -3.43
CA LEU A 267 -7.33 -19.74 -2.13
C LEU A 267 -6.68 -20.55 -0.99
N LYS A 268 -5.38 -20.36 -0.80
CA LYS A 268 -4.54 -20.95 0.23
C LYS A 268 -3.21 -20.20 0.28
N ALA A 269 -2.39 -20.46 1.29
CA ALA A 269 -1.04 -19.90 1.30
C ALA A 269 -0.26 -20.38 0.07
N SER A 270 0.45 -19.45 -0.57
CA SER A 270 1.18 -19.65 -1.83
C SER A 270 2.20 -20.78 -1.78
N CYS A 271 2.79 -21.09 -0.62
CA CYS A 271 3.67 -22.25 -0.44
C CYS A 271 2.98 -23.61 -0.67
N LEU A 272 1.65 -23.63 -0.78
CA LEU A 272 0.84 -24.82 -1.08
C LEU A 272 0.32 -24.81 -2.53
N TYR A 273 0.80 -23.90 -3.37
CA TYR A 273 0.43 -23.85 -4.79
C TYR A 273 1.07 -25.01 -5.56
N PRO A 274 0.43 -25.50 -6.63
CA PRO A 274 0.84 -26.74 -7.30
C PRO A 274 2.26 -26.74 -7.88
N ASP A 275 2.79 -25.56 -8.17
CA ASP A 275 4.01 -25.30 -8.91
C ASP A 275 5.00 -24.40 -8.14
N LYS A 276 4.73 -24.13 -6.85
CA LYS A 276 5.58 -23.30 -6.01
C LYS A 276 6.33 -24.12 -4.98
N GLU A 277 7.66 -24.09 -5.04
CA GLU A 277 8.53 -24.60 -3.99
C GLU A 277 8.91 -23.49 -3.01
N CYS A 278 8.54 -23.63 -1.74
CA CYS A 278 8.89 -22.67 -0.69
C CYS A 278 10.29 -22.98 -0.13
N LYS A 279 11.24 -22.08 -0.36
CA LYS A 279 12.64 -22.27 0.06
C LYS A 279 12.96 -21.84 1.49
N MET A 280 12.00 -21.22 2.18
CA MET A 280 12.22 -20.62 3.50
C MET A 280 11.22 -21.17 4.52
N PRO A 281 11.65 -21.45 5.76
CA PRO A 281 10.74 -21.81 6.85
C PRO A 281 9.84 -20.61 7.19
N CYS A 282 8.57 -20.89 7.47
CA CYS A 282 7.56 -19.89 7.84
C CYS A 282 7.17 -20.06 9.30
N VAL A 283 7.29 -19.00 10.12
CA VAL A 283 6.95 -19.07 11.56
C VAL A 283 5.48 -19.37 11.79
N TRP A 284 4.62 -18.98 10.83
CA TRP A 284 3.19 -19.18 10.88
C TRP A 284 2.78 -20.60 10.43
N GLY A 285 3.69 -21.34 9.78
CA GLY A 285 3.37 -22.57 9.08
C GLY A 285 2.59 -22.33 7.78
N SER A 286 2.44 -23.39 7.00
CA SER A 286 1.87 -23.33 5.65
C SER A 286 0.36 -23.05 5.62
N ARG A 287 -0.40 -23.44 6.66
CA ARG A 287 -1.85 -23.17 6.72
C ARG A 287 -2.15 -21.80 7.34
N LYS A 288 -1.57 -21.50 8.50
CA LYS A 288 -1.91 -20.29 9.27
C LYS A 288 -1.26 -19.01 8.76
N GLY A 289 -0.38 -19.08 7.75
CA GLY A 289 0.27 -17.90 7.17
C GLY A 289 -0.69 -16.85 6.61
N ILE A 290 -1.90 -17.27 6.19
CA ILE A 290 -2.97 -16.39 5.68
C ILE A 290 -4.14 -16.22 6.68
N GLU A 291 -3.93 -16.62 7.94
CA GLU A 291 -4.90 -16.53 9.05
C GLU A 291 -4.33 -15.75 10.24
N ARG A 292 -3.08 -15.27 10.16
CA ARG A 292 -2.43 -14.45 11.18
C ARG A 292 -3.10 -13.07 11.30
N ARG A 293 -2.94 -12.45 12.46
CA ARG A 293 -3.51 -11.15 12.82
C ARG A 293 -2.48 -10.01 12.85
N ILE A 294 -1.19 -10.32 12.60
CA ILE A 294 -0.06 -9.39 12.57
C ILE A 294 0.95 -9.82 11.52
#